data_AF-A0A4R6KBN8-F1
#
_entry.id   AF-A0A4R6KBN8-F1
#
_cell.length_a   1.000
_cell.length_b   1.000
_cell.length_c   1.000
_cell.angle_alpha   90.00
_cell.angle_beta   90.00
_cell.angle_gamma   90.00
#
_symmetry.space_group_name_H-M   'P 1'
#
loop_
_entity.id
_entity.type
_entity.pdbx_description
1 polymer ?
#
loop_
_entity_poly.entity_id
_entity_poly.type
_entity_poly.pdbx_seq_one_letter_code
_entity_poly.pdbx_strand_id
1 'polypeptide(L)'
;MTTTEAEALARARAGLCEFPGVSCANPKQVDPGTPGRPPKYCGREGAGVDGKPVVHNKANAWAAKNRLARQPVRSDTAAPGSEPVPGRVTAARMTLEQLMKSNLPRLVDELEGYLAQLADAVRTYGDAEAVAAEVEQLQAESRAELADLERRRGEEEHRRRKAEQQAAEAEDAREEADEAAREAVAALDEARVDVAVAEEAAERARREAAALRESAAAEVEQLRQEMVVVREAAAAEVEQVRAEAEQRIRDLQATAEEQLRQARGELEAARIAQAAAEAERHTGQQTADQLRTELHQERERHRAELDALRTEHRTDREQLRADHQAQLADARRSAEDRVAALAAAQRAAEQFAESLRDQLATRSTPPPDAEELTTAPPTTGTKQKPRDHDNPPTPAG
;
A
#
# COMPACT_ATOMS: atom_id res chain seq x y z
N MET A 1 83.99 12.46 -48.34
CA MET A 1 82.99 11.84 -47.45
C MET A 1 83.61 10.60 -46.86
N THR A 2 83.80 10.56 -45.54
CA THR A 2 84.37 9.40 -44.84
C THR A 2 83.28 8.43 -44.43
N THR A 3 83.63 7.16 -44.21
CA THR A 3 82.68 6.11 -43.80
C THR A 3 81.93 6.46 -42.51
N THR A 4 82.57 7.17 -41.58
CA THR A 4 81.96 7.66 -40.33
C THR A 4 80.83 8.68 -40.53
N GLU A 5 80.85 9.50 -41.59
CA GLU A 5 79.74 10.43 -41.91
C GLU A 5 78.50 9.67 -42.40
N ALA A 6 78.71 8.60 -43.17
CA ALA A 6 77.63 7.76 -43.69
C ALA A 6 76.89 7.00 -42.57
N GLU A 7 77.62 6.48 -41.58
CA GLU A 7 77.03 5.81 -40.41
C GLU A 7 76.22 6.76 -39.53
N ALA A 8 76.68 8.01 -39.33
CA ALA A 8 75.94 9.01 -38.58
C ALA A 8 74.58 9.35 -39.25
N LEU A 9 74.59 9.56 -40.57
CA LEU A 9 73.39 9.81 -41.37
C LEU A 9 72.45 8.58 -41.47
N ALA A 10 72.99 7.36 -41.41
CA ALA A 10 72.20 6.14 -41.34
C ALA A 10 71.51 5.98 -39.98
N ARG A 11 72.25 6.21 -38.88
CA ARG A 11 71.74 6.09 -37.51
C ARG A 11 70.65 7.13 -37.19
N ALA A 12 70.78 8.35 -37.74
CA ALA A 12 69.76 9.39 -37.66
C ALA A 12 68.48 9.12 -38.49
N ARG A 13 68.49 8.14 -39.41
CA ARG A 13 67.34 7.76 -40.25
C ARG A 13 66.63 6.48 -39.78
N ALA A 14 67.07 5.87 -38.68
CA ALA A 14 66.52 4.63 -38.14
C ALA A 14 65.08 4.81 -37.60
N GLY A 15 64.09 4.70 -38.50
CA GLY A 15 62.66 4.86 -38.19
C GLY A 15 61.86 5.61 -39.25
N LEU A 16 62.52 6.28 -40.19
CA LEU A 16 61.89 7.08 -41.26
C LEU A 16 61.54 6.24 -42.50
N CYS A 17 60.56 6.69 -43.29
CA CYS A 17 60.06 6.01 -44.48
C CYS A 17 61.15 5.78 -45.57
N GLU A 18 61.34 4.52 -46.01
CA GLU A 18 62.35 4.11 -47.00
C GLU A 18 61.88 4.25 -48.47
N PHE A 19 61.06 5.25 -48.81
CA PHE A 19 60.49 5.34 -50.18
C PHE A 19 61.57 5.68 -51.23
N PRO A 20 61.65 4.96 -52.37
CA PRO A 20 62.72 5.17 -53.35
C PRO A 20 62.75 6.58 -53.96
N GLY A 21 63.94 7.18 -54.02
CA GLY A 21 64.21 8.45 -54.71
C GLY A 21 63.86 9.73 -53.95
N VAL A 22 63.30 9.66 -52.74
CA VAL A 22 62.81 10.82 -51.97
C VAL A 22 63.08 10.68 -50.47
N SER A 23 63.60 11.73 -49.83
CA SER A 23 63.88 11.74 -48.39
C SER A 23 62.63 12.09 -47.57
N CYS A 24 61.73 11.12 -47.39
CA CYS A 24 60.51 11.30 -46.61
C CYS A 24 60.80 11.42 -45.10
N ALA A 25 60.38 12.53 -44.49
CA ALA A 25 60.57 12.81 -43.06
C ALA A 25 59.51 12.16 -42.14
N ASN A 26 58.54 11.44 -42.69
CA ASN A 26 57.52 10.73 -41.91
C ASN A 26 58.08 9.43 -41.31
N PRO A 27 57.74 9.08 -40.04
CA PRO A 27 58.07 7.79 -39.47
C PRO A 27 57.34 6.65 -40.21
N LYS A 28 57.93 5.45 -40.19
CA LYS A 28 57.28 4.22 -40.64
C LYS A 28 56.02 3.96 -39.81
N GLN A 29 54.99 3.39 -40.43
CA GLN A 29 53.84 2.92 -39.66
C GLN A 29 54.23 1.74 -38.76
N VAL A 30 53.70 1.74 -37.55
CA VAL A 30 53.76 0.62 -36.59
C VAL A 30 52.33 0.44 -36.11
N ASP A 31 51.62 -0.54 -36.68
CA ASP A 31 50.25 -0.85 -36.26
C ASP A 31 50.29 -1.59 -34.91
N PRO A 32 49.70 -1.02 -33.84
CA PRO A 32 49.75 -1.60 -32.50
C PRO A 32 48.73 -2.74 -32.36
N GLY A 33 48.97 -3.84 -33.08
CA GLY A 33 48.11 -5.03 -33.04
C GLY A 33 48.50 -6.16 -34.01
N THR A 34 49.24 -5.87 -35.09
CA THR A 34 49.58 -6.88 -36.10
C THR A 34 50.91 -7.58 -35.77
N PRO A 35 50.93 -8.89 -35.44
CA PRO A 35 52.18 -9.60 -35.16
C PRO A 35 52.99 -9.80 -36.44
N GLY A 36 54.06 -9.00 -36.61
CA GLY A 36 54.90 -9.08 -37.80
C GLY A 36 56.07 -8.09 -37.81
N ARG A 37 56.88 -8.15 -38.87
CA ARG A 37 57.98 -7.20 -39.09
C ARG A 37 57.38 -5.86 -39.57
N PRO A 38 57.65 -4.72 -38.91
CA PRO A 38 56.98 -3.46 -39.24
C PRO A 38 57.25 -3.01 -40.67
N PRO A 39 56.26 -2.37 -41.35
CA PRO A 39 56.36 -1.98 -42.74
C PRO A 39 57.47 -0.93 -42.97
N LYS A 40 58.07 -0.96 -44.17
CA LYS A 40 59.21 -0.09 -44.54
C LYS A 40 58.84 1.37 -44.84
N TYR A 41 57.55 1.66 -44.97
CA TYR A 41 57.02 2.92 -45.48
C TYR A 41 55.99 3.52 -44.50
N CYS A 42 55.64 4.80 -44.67
CA CYS A 42 54.75 5.52 -43.74
C CYS A 42 53.25 5.46 -44.08
N GLY A 43 52.86 4.90 -45.22
CA GLY A 43 51.45 4.76 -45.66
C GLY A 43 50.71 6.07 -45.93
N ARG A 44 51.36 7.23 -45.74
CA ARG A 44 50.82 8.56 -46.01
C ARG A 44 51.18 9.02 -47.42
N GLU A 45 50.45 10.00 -47.93
CA GLU A 45 50.87 10.75 -49.11
C GLU A 45 52.12 11.60 -48.82
N GLY A 46 53.02 11.64 -49.80
CA GLY A 46 54.20 12.48 -49.81
C GLY A 46 54.74 12.60 -51.24
N ALA A 47 55.77 13.41 -51.45
CA ALA A 47 56.41 13.51 -52.76
C ALA A 47 56.87 12.12 -53.26
N GLY A 48 56.56 11.78 -54.51
CA GLY A 48 57.16 10.66 -55.24
C GLY A 48 58.37 11.12 -56.06
N VAL A 49 58.97 10.19 -56.81
CA VAL A 49 60.17 10.43 -57.65
C VAL A 49 59.97 11.59 -58.63
N ASP A 50 58.77 11.70 -59.20
CA ASP A 50 58.42 12.75 -60.19
C ASP A 50 57.88 14.03 -59.52
N GLY A 51 58.15 14.25 -58.23
CA GLY A 51 57.68 15.39 -57.42
C GLY A 51 56.19 15.40 -57.06
N LYS A 52 55.35 14.65 -57.79
CA LYS A 52 53.90 14.52 -57.55
C LYS A 52 53.60 13.80 -56.22
N PRO A 53 52.48 14.13 -55.53
CA PRO A 53 52.05 13.41 -54.33
C PRO A 53 51.66 11.96 -54.67
N VAL A 54 52.16 11.01 -53.87
CA VAL A 54 51.91 9.57 -54.00
C VAL A 54 51.86 8.94 -52.60
N VAL A 55 50.94 8.00 -52.36
CA VAL A 55 50.90 7.22 -51.10
C VAL A 55 52.16 6.35 -50.97
N HIS A 56 52.94 6.54 -49.89
CA HIS A 56 54.17 5.80 -49.63
C HIS A 56 53.86 4.38 -49.11
N ASN A 57 53.56 3.47 -50.04
CA ASN A 57 53.27 2.05 -49.77
C ASN A 57 54.14 1.10 -50.64
N LYS A 58 54.03 -0.21 -50.40
CA LYS A 58 54.85 -1.25 -51.06
C LYS A 58 54.66 -1.31 -52.59
N ALA A 59 53.44 -1.11 -53.09
CA ALA A 59 53.14 -1.15 -54.52
C ALA A 59 53.74 0.07 -55.25
N ASN A 60 53.51 1.26 -54.71
CA ASN A 60 54.05 2.51 -55.26
C ASN A 60 55.59 2.55 -55.17
N ALA A 61 56.19 1.98 -54.12
CA ALA A 61 57.64 1.86 -54.01
C ALA A 61 58.24 0.91 -55.07
N TRP A 62 57.55 -0.19 -55.41
CA TRP A 62 57.96 -1.09 -56.49
C TRP A 62 57.84 -0.42 -57.87
N ALA A 63 56.74 0.29 -58.12
CA ALA A 63 56.54 1.09 -59.33
C ALA A 63 57.60 2.20 -59.48
N ALA A 64 57.93 2.90 -58.40
CA ALA A 64 58.99 3.91 -58.35
C ALA A 64 60.38 3.29 -58.64
N LYS A 65 60.70 2.14 -58.02
CA LYS A 65 61.96 1.42 -58.28
C LYS A 65 62.07 0.97 -59.75
N ASN A 66 60.99 0.44 -60.33
CA ASN A 66 60.97 0.06 -61.74
C ASN A 66 61.04 1.26 -62.71
N ARG A 67 60.53 2.44 -62.31
CA ARG A 67 60.67 3.68 -63.08
C ARG A 67 62.12 4.15 -63.10
N LEU A 68 62.79 4.16 -61.95
CA LEU A 68 64.23 4.47 -61.83
C LEU A 68 65.09 3.45 -62.60
N ALA A 69 64.76 2.17 -62.55
CA ALA A 69 65.48 1.11 -63.29
C ALA A 69 65.22 1.10 -64.81
N ARG A 70 64.26 1.91 -65.31
CA ARG A 70 63.92 2.02 -66.74
C ARG A 70 64.31 3.36 -67.36
N GLN A 71 65.13 4.17 -66.68
CA GLN A 71 65.64 5.43 -67.22
C GLN A 71 66.88 5.16 -68.11
N PRO A 72 66.81 5.30 -69.45
CA PRO A 72 67.91 4.93 -70.32
C PRO A 72 68.93 6.06 -70.46
N VAL A 73 70.20 5.68 -70.63
CA VAL A 73 71.25 6.61 -71.06
C VAL A 73 71.03 6.95 -72.54
N ARG A 74 71.25 8.22 -72.89
CA ARG A 74 71.01 8.76 -74.24
C ARG A 74 72.08 8.29 -75.23
N SER A 75 71.67 7.89 -76.43
CA SER A 75 72.56 7.68 -77.58
C SER A 75 71.80 7.99 -78.87
N ASP A 76 72.24 9.01 -79.61
CA ASP A 76 71.58 9.49 -80.83
C ASP A 76 72.22 8.86 -82.10
N THR A 77 71.41 8.26 -82.98
CA THR A 77 71.72 7.88 -84.37
C THR A 77 70.42 7.76 -85.18
N ALA A 78 70.45 7.93 -86.52
CA ALA A 78 69.23 8.28 -87.28
C ALA A 78 69.06 7.60 -88.67
N ALA A 79 67.77 7.36 -89.01
CA ALA A 79 67.18 7.45 -90.37
C ALA A 79 67.52 6.31 -91.40
N PRO A 80 67.10 6.35 -92.70
CA PRO A 80 65.95 5.51 -93.15
C PRO A 80 66.02 4.87 -94.58
N GLY A 81 64.96 4.15 -95.00
CA GLY A 81 64.65 3.76 -96.41
C GLY A 81 65.13 2.36 -96.88
N SER A 82 64.77 1.81 -98.06
CA SER A 82 63.65 2.07 -99.01
C SER A 82 63.63 1.08 -100.23
N GLU A 83 62.46 0.51 -100.57
CA GLU A 83 61.98 -0.06 -101.87
C GLU A 83 62.73 -1.15 -102.73
N PRO A 84 62.04 -1.89 -103.65
CA PRO A 84 62.60 -2.96 -104.52
C PRO A 84 62.41 -2.78 -106.07
N VAL A 85 63.08 -3.59 -106.94
CA VAL A 85 62.72 -3.77 -108.39
C VAL A 85 63.39 -5.02 -109.06
N PRO A 86 62.89 -5.59 -110.21
CA PRO A 86 63.37 -6.86 -110.83
C PRO A 86 63.91 -6.77 -112.29
N GLY A 87 64.35 -7.90 -112.92
CA GLY A 87 64.72 -7.97 -114.36
C GLY A 87 64.98 -9.39 -114.95
N ARG A 88 65.01 -9.53 -116.30
CA ARG A 88 65.28 -10.74 -117.13
C ARG A 88 66.13 -10.38 -118.38
N VAL A 89 66.58 -11.38 -119.18
CA VAL A 89 66.39 -11.52 -120.68
C VAL A 89 67.29 -12.66 -121.25
N THR A 90 67.32 -12.89 -122.58
CA THR A 90 67.47 -14.20 -123.25
C THR A 90 68.34 -14.23 -124.52
N ALA A 91 68.91 -15.40 -124.83
CA ALA A 91 69.03 -16.08 -126.15
C ALA A 91 69.64 -15.40 -127.42
N ALA A 92 70.28 -16.22 -128.26
CA ALA A 92 70.47 -15.98 -129.70
C ALA A 92 70.65 -17.32 -130.48
N ARG A 93 70.41 -17.32 -131.79
CA ARG A 93 70.66 -18.43 -132.75
C ARG A 93 71.66 -17.97 -133.83
N MET A 94 72.41 -18.91 -134.42
CA MET A 94 73.17 -18.70 -135.66
C MET A 94 72.80 -19.74 -136.73
N THR A 95 73.13 -19.46 -137.99
CA THR A 95 72.50 -20.07 -139.19
C THR A 95 73.36 -21.11 -139.92
N LEU A 96 72.68 -21.97 -140.68
CA LEU A 96 73.13 -23.31 -141.07
C LEU A 96 74.23 -23.39 -142.14
N GLU A 97 74.46 -22.34 -142.93
CA GLU A 97 75.32 -22.43 -144.13
C GLU A 97 76.83 -22.38 -143.82
N GLN A 98 77.20 -21.83 -142.66
CA GLN A 98 78.57 -21.86 -142.15
C GLN A 98 78.96 -23.24 -141.58
N LEU A 99 78.00 -24.17 -141.50
CA LEU A 99 78.07 -25.43 -140.77
C LEU A 99 78.62 -26.61 -141.60
N MET A 100 79.01 -26.41 -142.87
CA MET A 100 79.40 -27.51 -143.78
C MET A 100 80.79 -27.42 -144.43
N LYS A 101 81.54 -26.32 -144.28
CA LYS A 101 82.88 -26.17 -144.92
C LYS A 101 84.02 -25.89 -143.94
N SER A 102 83.86 -24.92 -143.04
CA SER A 102 84.73 -24.80 -141.86
C SER A 102 84.43 -25.89 -140.83
N ASN A 103 83.18 -26.37 -140.82
CA ASN A 103 82.67 -27.17 -139.71
C ASN A 103 82.82 -28.68 -139.86
N LEU A 104 83.43 -29.28 -140.90
CA LEU A 104 83.61 -30.75 -140.89
C LEU A 104 84.80 -31.21 -140.02
N PRO A 105 86.02 -30.64 -140.16
CA PRO A 105 87.11 -30.92 -139.21
C PRO A 105 86.74 -30.43 -137.82
N ARG A 106 86.18 -29.21 -137.73
CA ARG A 106 85.63 -28.70 -136.47
C ARG A 106 84.47 -29.53 -135.92
N LEU A 107 83.66 -30.26 -136.71
CA LEU A 107 82.68 -31.22 -136.17
C LEU A 107 83.33 -32.52 -135.73
N VAL A 108 84.54 -32.85 -136.17
CA VAL A 108 85.33 -33.94 -135.57
C VAL A 108 85.95 -33.44 -134.27
N ASP A 109 86.56 -32.25 -134.23
CA ASP A 109 87.07 -31.65 -132.99
C ASP A 109 85.95 -31.30 -131.99
N GLU A 110 84.77 -30.89 -132.47
CA GLU A 110 83.56 -30.69 -131.65
C GLU A 110 82.89 -32.01 -131.32
N LEU A 111 82.95 -33.07 -132.12
CA LEU A 111 82.41 -34.38 -131.71
C LEU A 111 83.35 -35.08 -130.73
N GLU A 112 84.67 -35.01 -130.92
CA GLU A 112 85.66 -35.47 -129.96
C GLU A 112 85.66 -34.58 -128.71
N GLY A 113 85.40 -33.28 -128.87
CA GLY A 113 85.12 -32.33 -127.78
C GLY A 113 83.78 -32.54 -127.08
N TYR A 114 82.71 -32.93 -127.79
CA TYR A 114 81.40 -33.27 -127.23
C TYR A 114 81.41 -34.69 -126.64
N LEU A 115 82.24 -35.60 -127.13
CA LEU A 115 82.47 -36.93 -126.54
C LEU A 115 83.43 -36.85 -125.36
N ALA A 116 84.39 -35.92 -125.37
CA ALA A 116 85.16 -35.55 -124.19
C ALA A 116 84.24 -34.88 -123.15
N GLN A 117 83.40 -33.91 -123.54
CA GLN A 117 82.39 -33.33 -122.66
C GLN A 117 81.30 -34.35 -122.24
N LEU A 118 80.96 -35.34 -123.07
CA LEU A 118 80.07 -36.44 -122.64
C LEU A 118 80.80 -37.37 -121.68
N ALA A 119 82.07 -37.69 -121.90
CA ALA A 119 82.86 -38.53 -120.99
C ALA A 119 83.18 -37.81 -119.68
N ASP A 120 83.32 -36.48 -119.72
CA ASP A 120 83.57 -35.63 -118.55
C ASP A 120 82.27 -35.31 -117.80
N ALA A 121 81.15 -35.10 -118.51
CA ALA A 121 79.83 -35.08 -117.91
C ALA A 121 79.41 -36.46 -117.37
N VAL A 122 79.77 -37.57 -118.04
CA VAL A 122 79.54 -38.94 -117.52
C VAL A 122 80.55 -39.31 -116.44
N ARG A 123 81.66 -38.56 -116.24
CA ARG A 123 82.39 -38.58 -114.97
C ARG A 123 81.69 -37.73 -113.91
N THR A 124 81.25 -36.51 -114.23
CA THR A 124 80.69 -35.57 -113.26
C THR A 124 79.28 -35.96 -112.78
N TYR A 125 78.50 -36.66 -113.60
CA TYR A 125 77.20 -37.28 -113.25
C TYR A 125 77.28 -38.80 -113.02
N GLY A 126 78.40 -39.44 -113.38
CA GLY A 126 78.64 -40.88 -113.16
C GLY A 126 79.63 -41.18 -112.04
N ASP A 127 80.19 -40.15 -111.40
CA ASP A 127 80.71 -40.21 -110.03
C ASP A 127 79.52 -40.42 -109.09
N ALA A 128 79.09 -41.68 -109.04
CA ALA A 128 77.99 -42.12 -108.22
C ALA A 128 78.30 -41.99 -106.72
N GLU A 129 79.57 -41.83 -106.33
CA GLU A 129 79.98 -41.57 -104.94
C GLU A 129 79.74 -40.09 -104.59
N ALA A 130 80.08 -39.15 -105.47
CA ALA A 130 79.74 -37.73 -105.31
C ALA A 130 78.23 -37.49 -105.29
N VAL A 131 77.48 -38.08 -106.24
CA VAL A 131 76.01 -37.97 -106.27
C VAL A 131 75.36 -38.67 -105.07
N ALA A 132 75.92 -39.81 -104.60
CA ALA A 132 75.46 -40.42 -103.35
C ALA A 132 75.73 -39.54 -102.14
N ALA A 133 76.89 -38.87 -102.05
CA ALA A 133 77.22 -37.95 -100.97
C ALA A 133 76.29 -36.72 -100.94
N GLU A 134 75.98 -36.12 -102.09
CA GLU A 134 74.98 -35.04 -102.19
C GLU A 134 73.57 -35.51 -101.79
N VAL A 135 73.17 -36.73 -102.20
CA VAL A 135 71.88 -37.32 -101.82
C VAL A 135 71.84 -37.67 -100.32
N GLU A 136 72.91 -38.19 -99.74
CA GLU A 136 73.00 -38.46 -98.29
C GLU A 136 73.00 -37.16 -97.48
N GLN A 137 73.69 -36.11 -97.94
CA GLN A 137 73.64 -34.77 -97.34
C GLN A 137 72.23 -34.19 -97.43
N LEU A 138 71.59 -34.18 -98.60
CA LEU A 138 70.21 -33.69 -98.76
C LEU A 138 69.20 -34.51 -97.94
N GLN A 139 69.42 -35.82 -97.79
CA GLN A 139 68.63 -36.65 -96.87
C GLN A 139 68.92 -36.33 -95.41
N ALA A 140 70.15 -35.97 -95.03
CA ALA A 140 70.49 -35.56 -93.66
C ALA A 140 69.91 -34.17 -93.33
N GLU A 141 70.00 -33.22 -94.25
CA GLU A 141 69.41 -31.89 -94.16
C GLU A 141 67.88 -31.95 -94.09
N SER A 142 67.21 -32.69 -94.99
CA SER A 142 65.75 -32.86 -94.90
C SER A 142 65.29 -33.62 -93.66
N ARG A 143 66.07 -34.59 -93.13
CA ARG A 143 65.82 -35.20 -91.81
C ARG A 143 65.98 -34.20 -90.67
N ALA A 144 66.94 -33.28 -90.75
CA ALA A 144 67.12 -32.21 -89.77
C ALA A 144 65.99 -31.18 -89.84
N GLU A 145 65.59 -30.74 -91.04
CA GLU A 145 64.45 -29.83 -91.24
C GLU A 145 63.13 -30.44 -90.75
N LEU A 146 62.88 -31.73 -91.04
CA LEU A 146 61.71 -32.44 -90.51
C LEU A 146 61.74 -32.50 -88.98
N ALA A 147 62.88 -32.84 -88.37
CA ALA A 147 63.04 -32.84 -86.92
C ALA A 147 62.88 -31.43 -86.31
N ASP A 148 63.27 -30.37 -87.01
CA ASP A 148 63.05 -28.97 -86.61
C ASP A 148 61.59 -28.55 -86.70
N LEU A 149 60.89 -28.94 -87.76
CA LEU A 149 59.46 -28.72 -87.94
C LEU A 149 58.64 -29.50 -86.91
N GLU A 150 59.03 -30.73 -86.59
CA GLU A 150 58.41 -31.55 -85.55
C GLU A 150 58.61 -30.96 -84.15
N ARG A 151 59.82 -30.47 -83.81
CA ARG A 151 60.05 -29.75 -82.54
C ARG A 151 59.20 -28.48 -82.45
N ARG A 152 59.20 -27.63 -83.48
CA ARG A 152 58.38 -26.41 -83.53
C ARG A 152 56.90 -26.73 -83.42
N ARG A 153 56.41 -27.76 -84.10
CA ARG A 153 55.03 -28.25 -83.98
C ARG A 153 54.72 -28.72 -82.55
N GLY A 154 55.61 -29.47 -81.91
CA GLY A 154 55.46 -29.91 -80.53
C GLY A 154 55.41 -28.73 -79.54
N GLU A 155 56.23 -27.70 -79.75
CA GLU A 155 56.21 -26.47 -78.97
C GLU A 155 54.93 -25.65 -79.16
N GLU A 156 54.43 -25.53 -80.39
CA GLU A 156 53.13 -24.89 -80.69
C GLU A 156 51.96 -25.68 -80.09
N GLU A 157 51.93 -27.01 -80.24
CA GLU A 157 50.89 -27.86 -79.62
C GLU A 157 50.95 -27.78 -78.09
N HIS A 158 52.14 -27.73 -77.47
CA HIS A 158 52.28 -27.53 -76.04
C HIS A 158 51.82 -26.13 -75.60
N ARG A 159 52.20 -25.07 -76.32
CA ARG A 159 51.72 -23.70 -76.06
C ARG A 159 50.22 -23.59 -76.21
N ARG A 160 49.63 -24.24 -77.21
CA ARG A 160 48.17 -24.27 -77.43
C ARG A 160 47.46 -24.98 -76.28
N ARG A 161 47.89 -26.20 -75.90
CA ARG A 161 47.33 -26.93 -74.76
C ARG A 161 47.45 -26.17 -73.44
N LYS A 162 48.56 -25.45 -73.24
CA LYS A 162 48.74 -24.59 -72.06
C LYS A 162 47.81 -23.37 -72.07
N ALA A 163 47.57 -22.76 -73.24
CA ALA A 163 46.61 -21.66 -73.38
C ALA A 163 45.16 -22.16 -73.24
N GLU A 164 44.83 -23.35 -73.77
CA GLU A 164 43.54 -24.04 -73.57
C GLU A 164 43.29 -24.31 -72.07
N GLN A 165 44.28 -24.86 -71.36
CA GLN A 165 44.21 -25.07 -69.91
C GLN A 165 44.04 -23.74 -69.14
N GLN A 166 44.83 -22.71 -69.45
CA GLN A 166 44.74 -21.41 -68.78
C GLN A 166 43.46 -20.64 -69.12
N ALA A 167 42.79 -20.97 -70.22
CA ALA A 167 41.45 -20.45 -70.53
C ALA A 167 40.39 -21.15 -69.67
N ALA A 168 40.43 -22.49 -69.57
CA ALA A 168 39.53 -23.26 -68.72
C ALA A 168 39.67 -22.87 -67.24
N GLU A 169 40.89 -22.83 -66.69
CA GLU A 169 41.18 -22.37 -65.32
C GLU A 169 40.66 -20.94 -65.05
N ALA A 170 40.53 -20.10 -66.08
CA ALA A 170 40.00 -18.74 -66.00
C ALA A 170 38.50 -18.62 -66.33
N GLU A 171 37.86 -19.71 -66.75
CA GLU A 171 36.42 -19.87 -66.94
C GLU A 171 35.81 -20.49 -65.68
N ASP A 172 36.40 -21.59 -65.16
CA ASP A 172 36.10 -22.19 -63.86
C ASP A 172 36.11 -21.13 -62.74
N ALA A 173 37.20 -20.35 -62.64
CA ALA A 173 37.36 -19.29 -61.64
C ALA A 173 36.43 -18.07 -61.84
N ARG A 174 35.68 -17.99 -62.96
CA ARG A 174 34.58 -17.03 -63.14
C ARG A 174 33.26 -17.63 -62.71
N GLU A 175 32.99 -18.90 -63.02
CA GLU A 175 31.78 -19.58 -62.56
C GLU A 175 31.75 -19.66 -61.03
N GLU A 176 32.87 -19.99 -60.38
CA GLU A 176 33.01 -19.92 -58.91
C GLU A 176 32.73 -18.50 -58.36
N ALA A 177 33.21 -17.46 -59.03
CA ALA A 177 33.06 -16.07 -58.60
C ALA A 177 31.62 -15.54 -58.81
N ASP A 178 30.97 -15.91 -59.91
CA ASP A 178 29.58 -15.56 -60.20
C ASP A 178 28.62 -16.31 -59.27
N GLU A 179 28.88 -17.57 -58.92
CA GLU A 179 28.05 -18.32 -57.96
C GLU A 179 28.22 -17.77 -56.54
N ALA A 180 29.46 -17.51 -56.09
CA ALA A 180 29.71 -16.85 -54.81
C ALA A 180 29.07 -15.44 -54.73
N ALA A 181 28.96 -14.73 -55.86
CA ALA A 181 28.24 -13.46 -55.94
C ALA A 181 26.71 -13.64 -55.82
N ARG A 182 26.14 -14.71 -56.40
CA ARG A 182 24.71 -15.07 -56.24
C ARG A 182 24.40 -15.45 -54.79
N GLU A 183 25.20 -16.29 -54.16
CA GLU A 183 25.07 -16.65 -52.74
C GLU A 183 25.13 -15.41 -51.84
N ALA A 184 26.09 -14.51 -52.06
CA ALA A 184 26.23 -13.27 -51.29
C ALA A 184 25.04 -12.31 -51.46
N VAL A 185 24.41 -12.25 -52.65
CA VAL A 185 23.18 -11.47 -52.87
C VAL A 185 21.99 -12.13 -52.19
N ALA A 186 21.83 -13.46 -52.31
CA ALA A 186 20.75 -14.20 -51.66
C ALA A 186 20.78 -14.04 -50.13
N ALA A 187 21.95 -14.21 -49.51
CA ALA A 187 22.14 -14.02 -48.07
C ALA A 187 21.90 -12.57 -47.61
N LEU A 188 22.19 -11.57 -48.47
CA LEU A 188 21.90 -10.16 -48.18
C LEU A 188 20.38 -9.88 -48.23
N ASP A 189 19.65 -10.48 -49.17
CA ASP A 189 18.20 -10.32 -49.27
C ASP A 189 17.44 -11.12 -48.19
N GLU A 190 17.93 -12.29 -47.79
CA GLU A 190 17.45 -13.01 -46.59
C GLU A 190 17.64 -12.15 -45.32
N ALA A 191 18.84 -11.61 -45.10
CA ALA A 191 19.12 -10.73 -43.96
C ALA A 191 18.29 -9.43 -43.96
N ARG A 192 17.90 -8.92 -45.13
CA ARG A 192 16.97 -7.77 -45.26
C ARG A 192 15.56 -8.14 -44.83
N VAL A 193 15.07 -9.34 -45.18
CA VAL A 193 13.77 -9.84 -44.75
C VAL A 193 13.75 -10.05 -43.23
N ASP A 194 14.78 -10.68 -42.67
CA ASP A 194 14.91 -10.88 -41.22
C ASP A 194 14.90 -9.55 -40.44
N VAL A 195 15.63 -8.53 -40.91
CA VAL A 195 15.62 -7.19 -40.30
C VAL A 195 14.22 -6.56 -40.38
N ALA A 196 13.54 -6.64 -41.52
CA ALA A 196 12.19 -6.08 -41.66
C ALA A 196 11.16 -6.78 -40.73
N VAL A 197 11.24 -8.11 -40.60
CA VAL A 197 10.41 -8.89 -39.67
C VAL A 197 10.72 -8.54 -38.21
N ALA A 198 12.00 -8.37 -37.86
CA ALA A 198 12.43 -7.95 -36.53
C ALA A 198 11.98 -6.51 -36.19
N GLU A 199 12.00 -5.59 -37.15
CA GLU A 199 11.50 -4.22 -36.98
C GLU A 199 9.98 -4.20 -36.79
N GLU A 200 9.20 -4.95 -37.57
CA GLU A 200 7.74 -5.03 -37.40
C GLU A 200 7.38 -5.66 -36.04
N ALA A 201 8.06 -6.74 -35.64
CA ALA A 201 7.87 -7.36 -34.34
C ALA A 201 8.23 -6.42 -33.18
N ALA A 202 9.32 -5.65 -33.31
CA ALA A 202 9.72 -4.65 -32.33
C ALA A 202 8.73 -3.48 -32.25
N GLU A 203 8.16 -3.03 -33.37
CA GLU A 203 7.11 -1.99 -33.32
C GLU A 203 5.82 -2.53 -32.72
N ARG A 204 5.40 -3.74 -33.07
CA ARG A 204 4.22 -4.40 -32.50
C ARG A 204 4.34 -4.53 -30.98
N ALA A 205 5.47 -5.03 -30.48
CA ALA A 205 5.76 -5.11 -29.05
C ALA A 205 5.80 -3.73 -28.36
N ARG A 206 6.25 -2.67 -29.04
CA ARG A 206 6.18 -1.29 -28.52
C ARG A 206 4.73 -0.78 -28.41
N ARG A 207 3.89 -1.05 -29.40
CA ARG A 207 2.46 -0.69 -29.41
C ARG A 207 1.69 -1.44 -28.31
N GLU A 208 1.91 -2.75 -28.19
CA GLU A 208 1.35 -3.58 -27.10
C GLU A 208 1.78 -3.09 -25.71
N ALA A 209 3.07 -2.82 -25.53
CA ALA A 209 3.60 -2.28 -24.27
C ALA A 209 3.15 -0.82 -24.01
N ALA A 210 2.70 -0.06 -25.00
CA ALA A 210 2.08 1.24 -24.79
C ALA A 210 0.64 1.05 -24.28
N ALA A 211 -0.17 0.24 -24.96
CA ALA A 211 -1.54 -0.06 -24.57
C ALA A 211 -1.64 -0.66 -23.16
N LEU A 212 -0.73 -1.59 -22.80
CA LEU A 212 -0.67 -2.18 -21.44
C LEU A 212 -0.28 -1.15 -20.35
N ARG A 213 0.46 -0.10 -20.69
CA ARG A 213 0.75 1.00 -19.74
C ARG A 213 -0.43 1.95 -19.61
N GLU A 214 -1.16 2.18 -20.68
CA GLU A 214 -2.37 3.00 -20.68
C GLU A 214 -3.51 2.33 -19.89
N SER A 215 -3.75 1.02 -20.09
CA SER A 215 -4.74 0.27 -19.30
C SER A 215 -4.35 0.21 -17.82
N ALA A 216 -3.09 -0.12 -17.49
CA ALA A 216 -2.63 -0.14 -16.11
C ALA A 216 -2.68 1.26 -15.43
N ALA A 217 -2.46 2.34 -16.18
CA ALA A 217 -2.62 3.70 -15.66
C ALA A 217 -4.10 4.03 -15.39
N ALA A 218 -5.02 3.62 -16.28
CA ALA A 218 -6.46 3.79 -16.09
C ALA A 218 -6.98 2.96 -14.90
N GLU A 219 -6.57 1.69 -14.77
CA GLU A 219 -6.90 0.82 -13.63
C GLU A 219 -6.41 1.41 -12.29
N VAL A 220 -5.16 1.88 -12.23
CA VAL A 220 -4.60 2.52 -11.04
C VAL A 220 -5.33 3.82 -10.68
N GLU A 221 -5.79 4.57 -11.68
CA GLU A 221 -6.54 5.81 -11.44
C GLU A 221 -8.00 5.53 -11.01
N GLN A 222 -8.67 4.54 -11.60
CA GLN A 222 -9.97 4.05 -11.12
C GLN A 222 -9.87 3.58 -9.65
N LEU A 223 -8.87 2.74 -9.32
CA LEU A 223 -8.67 2.25 -7.96
C LEU A 223 -8.38 3.39 -6.95
N ARG A 224 -7.73 4.49 -7.37
CA ARG A 224 -7.59 5.68 -6.53
C ARG A 224 -8.92 6.38 -6.27
N GLN A 225 -9.75 6.52 -7.30
CA GLN A 225 -11.06 7.17 -7.18
C GLN A 225 -12.01 6.33 -6.31
N GLU A 226 -12.03 5.02 -6.48
CA GLU A 226 -12.72 4.09 -5.59
C GLU A 226 -12.22 4.19 -4.14
N MET A 227 -10.89 4.28 -3.92
CA MET A 227 -10.31 4.47 -2.59
C MET A 227 -10.60 5.85 -1.98
N VAL A 228 -10.85 6.90 -2.77
CA VAL A 228 -11.36 8.18 -2.25
C VAL A 228 -12.81 8.02 -1.79
N VAL A 229 -13.68 7.48 -2.64
CA VAL A 229 -15.11 7.26 -2.31
C VAL A 229 -15.28 6.39 -1.07
N VAL A 230 -14.52 5.30 -0.95
CA VAL A 230 -14.55 4.41 0.24
C VAL A 230 -14.06 5.13 1.50
N ARG A 231 -13.08 6.03 1.41
CA ARG A 231 -12.61 6.83 2.56
C ARG A 231 -13.62 7.89 2.98
N GLU A 232 -14.26 8.55 2.02
CA GLU A 232 -15.30 9.55 2.28
C GLU A 232 -16.54 8.91 2.91
N ALA A 233 -16.97 7.75 2.40
CA ALA A 233 -18.04 6.95 3.00
C ALA A 233 -17.71 6.51 4.43
N ALA A 234 -16.52 5.93 4.65
CA ALA A 234 -16.09 5.50 5.99
C ALA A 234 -15.96 6.68 6.99
N ALA A 235 -15.52 7.86 6.52
CA ALA A 235 -15.49 9.07 7.35
C ALA A 235 -16.90 9.55 7.73
N ALA A 236 -17.84 9.52 6.78
CA ALA A 236 -19.24 9.86 7.04
C ALA A 236 -19.92 8.87 8.02
N GLU A 237 -19.67 7.57 7.87
CA GLU A 237 -20.14 6.54 8.81
C GLU A 237 -19.58 6.75 10.23
N VAL A 238 -18.29 7.06 10.37
CA VAL A 238 -17.66 7.33 11.68
C VAL A 238 -18.27 8.56 12.35
N GLU A 239 -18.46 9.66 11.63
CA GLU A 239 -19.09 10.86 12.21
C GLU A 239 -20.60 10.66 12.48
N GLN A 240 -21.32 9.85 11.70
CA GLN A 240 -22.70 9.45 12.03
C GLN A 240 -22.74 8.63 13.33
N VAL A 241 -21.95 7.55 13.42
CA VAL A 241 -21.90 6.68 14.61
C VAL A 241 -21.50 7.48 15.86
N ARG A 242 -20.58 8.44 15.70
CA ARG A 242 -20.21 9.39 16.74
C ARG A 242 -21.37 10.29 17.15
N ALA A 243 -22.06 10.94 16.21
CA ALA A 243 -23.20 11.80 16.51
C ALA A 243 -24.35 11.04 17.19
N GLU A 244 -24.61 9.79 16.76
CA GLU A 244 -25.55 8.89 17.42
C GLU A 244 -25.09 8.51 18.84
N ALA A 245 -23.81 8.23 19.05
CA ALA A 245 -23.28 7.90 20.38
C ALA A 245 -23.34 9.12 21.34
N GLU A 246 -22.95 10.31 20.88
CA GLU A 246 -23.05 11.55 21.63
C GLU A 246 -24.52 11.88 21.97
N GLN A 247 -25.46 11.62 21.05
CA GLN A 247 -26.89 11.77 21.32
C GLN A 247 -27.40 10.77 22.37
N ARG A 248 -27.10 9.47 22.22
CA ARG A 248 -27.49 8.43 23.19
C ARG A 248 -26.93 8.71 24.59
N ILE A 249 -25.72 9.27 24.69
CA ILE A 249 -25.13 9.72 25.97
C ILE A 249 -25.95 10.85 26.59
N ARG A 250 -26.34 11.87 25.81
CA ARG A 250 -27.19 12.97 26.29
C ARG A 250 -28.56 12.47 26.77
N ASP A 251 -29.19 11.57 26.02
CA ASP A 251 -30.51 11.02 26.38
C ASP A 251 -30.45 10.16 27.65
N LEU A 252 -29.39 9.37 27.82
CA LEU A 252 -29.14 8.62 29.05
C LEU A 252 -28.85 9.53 30.26
N GLN A 253 -28.08 10.62 30.05
CA GLN A 253 -27.80 11.62 31.09
C GLN A 253 -29.08 12.34 31.54
N ALA A 254 -29.89 12.85 30.59
CA ALA A 254 -31.18 13.47 30.90
C ALA A 254 -32.14 12.51 31.64
N THR A 255 -32.19 11.24 31.21
CA THR A 255 -32.97 10.20 31.88
C THR A 255 -32.50 9.96 33.32
N ALA A 256 -31.18 9.88 33.55
CA ALA A 256 -30.62 9.68 34.88
C ALA A 256 -30.81 10.91 35.80
N GLU A 257 -30.72 12.12 35.25
CA GLU A 257 -31.00 13.36 35.99
C GLU A 257 -32.48 13.46 36.40
N GLU A 258 -33.42 13.03 35.54
CA GLU A 258 -34.84 12.96 35.89
C GLU A 258 -35.09 11.94 37.01
N GLN A 259 -34.54 10.72 36.90
CA GLN A 259 -34.65 9.69 37.93
C GLN A 259 -34.05 10.16 39.27
N LEU A 260 -32.91 10.85 39.26
CA LEU A 260 -32.31 11.45 40.46
C LEU A 260 -33.17 12.58 41.05
N ARG A 261 -33.87 13.35 40.22
CA ARG A 261 -34.79 14.42 40.67
C ARG A 261 -36.05 13.84 41.30
N GLN A 262 -36.65 12.84 40.65
CA GLN A 262 -37.79 12.09 41.18
C GLN A 262 -37.45 11.43 42.53
N ALA A 263 -36.36 10.66 42.59
CA ALA A 263 -35.94 9.98 43.82
C ALA A 263 -35.63 10.94 44.99
N ARG A 264 -35.13 12.16 44.69
CA ARG A 264 -34.98 13.22 45.71
C ARG A 264 -36.33 13.74 46.20
N GLY A 265 -37.26 14.02 45.29
CA GLY A 265 -38.62 14.46 45.64
C GLY A 265 -39.38 13.41 46.45
N GLU A 266 -39.26 12.13 46.11
CA GLU A 266 -39.83 11.00 46.86
C GLU A 266 -39.20 10.89 48.27
N LEU A 267 -37.88 11.04 48.39
CA LEU A 267 -37.18 11.04 49.68
C LEU A 267 -37.56 12.25 50.56
N GLU A 268 -37.75 13.43 49.97
CA GLU A 268 -38.18 14.63 50.68
C GLU A 268 -39.65 14.51 51.13
N ALA A 269 -40.55 14.02 50.27
CA ALA A 269 -41.92 13.71 50.64
C ALA A 269 -42.01 12.65 51.75
N ALA A 270 -41.20 11.60 51.69
CA ALA A 270 -41.13 10.57 52.73
C ALA A 270 -40.64 11.14 54.08
N ARG A 271 -39.64 12.04 54.06
CA ARG A 271 -39.15 12.74 55.27
C ARG A 271 -40.22 13.66 55.87
N ILE A 272 -40.95 14.40 55.05
CA ILE A 272 -42.06 15.26 55.49
C ILE A 272 -43.17 14.41 56.11
N ALA A 273 -43.55 13.30 55.48
CA ALA A 273 -44.54 12.37 56.00
C ALA A 273 -44.10 11.70 57.32
N GLN A 274 -42.82 11.33 57.44
CA GLN A 274 -42.27 10.82 58.70
C GLN A 274 -42.33 11.88 59.82
N ALA A 275 -41.88 13.11 59.55
CA ALA A 275 -41.90 14.20 60.53
C ALA A 275 -43.33 14.55 60.97
N ALA A 276 -44.30 14.54 60.06
CA ALA A 276 -45.71 14.72 60.38
C ALA A 276 -46.23 13.59 61.29
N ALA A 277 -45.97 12.33 60.94
CA ALA A 277 -46.37 11.18 61.74
C ALA A 277 -45.69 11.14 63.14
N GLU A 278 -44.47 11.65 63.26
CA GLU A 278 -43.77 11.80 64.55
C GLU A 278 -44.38 12.93 65.39
N ALA A 279 -44.75 14.07 64.78
CA ALA A 279 -45.46 15.16 65.46
C ALA A 279 -46.88 14.75 65.91
N GLU A 280 -47.61 14.00 65.08
CA GLU A 280 -48.92 13.42 65.44
C GLU A 280 -48.79 12.44 66.62
N ARG A 281 -47.78 11.56 66.60
CA ARG A 281 -47.50 10.63 67.72
C ARG A 281 -47.17 11.38 69.01
N HIS A 282 -46.32 12.41 68.95
CA HIS A 282 -45.98 13.22 70.11
C HIS A 282 -47.20 13.96 70.67
N THR A 283 -48.01 14.56 69.80
CA THR A 283 -49.26 15.24 70.18
C THR A 283 -50.24 14.26 70.83
N GLY A 284 -50.45 13.07 70.24
CA GLY A 284 -51.30 12.03 70.80
C GLY A 284 -50.79 11.47 72.13
N GLN A 285 -49.47 11.38 72.33
CA GLN A 285 -48.87 11.05 73.62
C GLN A 285 -49.15 12.13 74.67
N GLN A 286 -48.93 13.41 74.34
CA GLN A 286 -49.23 14.53 75.25
C GLN A 286 -50.71 14.57 75.64
N THR A 287 -51.64 14.41 74.69
CA THR A 287 -53.08 14.32 74.99
C THR A 287 -53.42 13.09 75.84
N ALA A 288 -52.79 11.94 75.59
CA ALA A 288 -53.00 10.75 76.43
C ALA A 288 -52.49 10.95 77.87
N ASP A 289 -51.37 11.64 78.06
CA ASP A 289 -50.82 11.93 79.39
C ASP A 289 -51.58 13.05 80.13
N GLN A 290 -52.13 14.02 79.41
CA GLN A 290 -53.11 14.98 79.93
C GLN A 290 -54.37 14.26 80.43
N LEU A 291 -55.01 13.44 79.58
CA LEU A 291 -56.21 12.66 79.95
C LEU A 291 -55.94 11.68 81.11
N ARG A 292 -54.74 11.07 81.20
CA ARG A 292 -54.33 10.24 82.36
C ARG A 292 -54.25 11.08 83.64
N THR A 293 -53.74 12.31 83.55
CA THR A 293 -53.59 13.24 84.67
C THR A 293 -54.94 13.76 85.15
N GLU A 294 -55.81 14.17 84.23
CA GLU A 294 -57.19 14.60 84.50
C GLU A 294 -58.01 13.46 85.13
N LEU A 295 -57.95 12.24 84.55
CA LEU A 295 -58.61 11.06 85.12
C LEU A 295 -58.07 10.70 86.51
N HIS A 296 -56.78 10.91 86.77
CA HIS A 296 -56.23 10.73 88.11
C HIS A 296 -56.77 11.78 89.08
N GLN A 297 -56.81 13.06 88.68
CA GLN A 297 -57.33 14.17 89.50
C GLN A 297 -58.80 13.98 89.85
N GLU A 298 -59.67 13.71 88.88
CA GLU A 298 -61.10 13.44 89.14
C GLU A 298 -61.30 12.18 89.99
N ARG A 299 -60.46 11.14 89.84
CA ARG A 299 -60.54 9.96 90.72
C ARG A 299 -60.09 10.23 92.16
N GLU A 300 -59.10 11.10 92.40
CA GLU A 300 -58.76 11.52 93.76
C GLU A 300 -59.77 12.53 94.33
N ARG A 301 -60.37 13.37 93.48
CA ARG A 301 -61.49 14.25 93.85
C ARG A 301 -62.69 13.44 94.32
N HIS A 302 -63.15 12.45 93.56
CA HIS A 302 -64.25 11.58 93.98
C HIS A 302 -63.92 10.77 95.24
N ARG A 303 -62.64 10.43 95.49
CA ARG A 303 -62.22 9.85 96.77
C ARG A 303 -62.39 10.84 97.93
N ALA A 304 -61.93 12.09 97.75
CA ALA A 304 -62.09 13.15 98.73
C ALA A 304 -63.57 13.50 98.98
N GLU A 305 -64.41 13.55 97.95
CA GLU A 305 -65.86 13.75 98.04
C GLU A 305 -66.53 12.59 98.81
N LEU A 306 -66.15 11.33 98.53
CA LEU A 306 -66.64 10.17 99.28
C LEU A 306 -66.16 10.15 100.74
N ASP A 307 -64.93 10.55 101.03
CA ASP A 307 -64.40 10.60 102.40
C ASP A 307 -64.92 11.82 103.18
N ALA A 308 -65.27 12.92 102.51
CA ALA A 308 -66.04 14.02 103.08
C ALA A 308 -67.45 13.56 103.46
N LEU A 309 -68.22 12.96 102.54
CA LEU A 309 -69.55 12.40 102.82
C LEU A 309 -69.52 11.33 103.93
N ARG A 310 -68.48 10.48 103.98
CA ARG A 310 -68.27 9.51 105.08
C ARG A 310 -67.97 10.18 106.41
N THR A 311 -67.43 11.40 106.41
CA THR A 311 -67.12 12.17 107.62
C THR A 311 -68.34 12.94 108.08
N GLU A 312 -69.06 13.59 107.16
CA GLU A 312 -70.37 14.22 107.35
C GLU A 312 -71.37 13.21 107.97
N HIS A 313 -71.55 12.04 107.37
CA HIS A 313 -72.39 10.97 107.93
C HIS A 313 -71.88 10.37 109.26
N ARG A 314 -70.64 10.64 109.70
CA ARG A 314 -70.21 10.33 111.07
C ARG A 314 -70.61 11.45 112.01
N THR A 315 -70.33 12.71 111.65
CA THR A 315 -70.71 13.88 112.47
C THR A 315 -72.22 13.99 112.63
N ASP A 316 -73.02 13.76 111.58
CA ASP A 316 -74.49 13.67 111.64
C ASP A 316 -74.93 12.62 112.67
N ARG A 317 -74.31 11.44 112.64
CA ARG A 317 -74.65 10.32 113.54
C ARG A 317 -74.10 10.51 114.95
N GLU A 318 -73.12 11.38 115.16
CA GLU A 318 -72.60 11.73 116.48
C GLU A 318 -73.43 12.87 117.08
N GLN A 319 -73.80 13.85 116.27
CA GLN A 319 -74.70 14.93 116.66
C GLN A 319 -76.13 14.43 116.92
N LEU A 320 -76.71 13.58 116.06
CA LEU A 320 -78.03 12.98 116.31
C LEU A 320 -78.04 12.11 117.59
N ARG A 321 -76.90 11.48 117.96
CA ARG A 321 -76.76 10.80 119.26
C ARG A 321 -76.66 11.81 120.41
N ALA A 322 -75.91 12.90 120.25
CA ALA A 322 -75.77 13.95 121.26
C ALA A 322 -77.11 14.66 121.51
N ASP A 323 -77.85 15.01 120.46
CA ASP A 323 -79.18 15.60 120.51
C ASP A 323 -80.18 14.64 121.19
N HIS A 324 -80.15 13.36 120.85
CA HIS A 324 -80.98 12.34 121.52
C HIS A 324 -80.57 12.13 122.99
N GLN A 325 -79.27 12.24 123.34
CA GLN A 325 -78.81 12.22 124.72
C GLN A 325 -79.24 13.48 125.49
N ALA A 326 -79.23 14.66 124.86
CA ALA A 326 -79.73 15.90 125.42
C ALA A 326 -81.25 15.84 125.65
N GLN A 327 -82.02 15.36 124.66
CA GLN A 327 -83.46 15.10 124.80
C GLN A 327 -83.76 14.12 125.94
N LEU A 328 -82.96 13.06 126.11
CA LEU A 328 -83.08 12.15 127.26
C LEU A 328 -82.69 12.82 128.59
N ALA A 329 -81.69 13.71 128.60
CA ALA A 329 -81.29 14.45 129.79
C ALA A 329 -82.34 15.48 130.21
N ASP A 330 -82.97 16.18 129.26
CA ASP A 330 -84.04 17.14 129.53
C ASP A 330 -85.37 16.45 129.83
N ALA A 331 -85.66 15.29 129.23
CA ALA A 331 -86.79 14.45 129.62
C ALA A 331 -86.62 13.91 131.05
N ARG A 332 -85.40 13.52 131.44
CA ARG A 332 -85.06 13.16 132.83
C ARG A 332 -85.19 14.35 133.76
N ARG A 333 -84.55 15.49 133.45
CA ARG A 333 -84.63 16.71 134.26
C ARG A 333 -86.07 17.17 134.44
N SER A 334 -86.87 17.20 133.37
CA SER A 334 -88.30 17.50 133.44
C SER A 334 -89.08 16.47 134.27
N ALA A 335 -88.71 15.19 134.27
CA ALA A 335 -89.30 14.19 135.15
C ALA A 335 -88.88 14.40 136.62
N GLU A 336 -87.62 14.70 136.88
CA GLU A 336 -87.06 15.05 138.20
C GLU A 336 -87.71 16.33 138.75
N ASP A 337 -87.86 17.38 137.93
CA ASP A 337 -88.57 18.62 138.25
C ASP A 337 -90.05 18.35 138.56
N ARG A 338 -90.72 17.47 137.81
CA ARG A 338 -92.10 17.04 138.10
C ARG A 338 -92.19 16.24 139.40
N VAL A 339 -91.23 15.35 139.69
CA VAL A 339 -91.16 14.62 140.96
C VAL A 339 -90.85 15.57 142.12
N ALA A 340 -89.96 16.55 141.93
CA ALA A 340 -89.63 17.57 142.91
C ALA A 340 -90.82 18.51 143.17
N ALA A 341 -91.55 18.90 142.13
CA ALA A 341 -92.79 19.68 142.24
C ALA A 341 -93.91 18.88 142.93
N LEU A 342 -94.06 17.59 142.63
CA LEU A 342 -95.00 16.71 143.34
C LEU A 342 -94.60 16.50 144.81
N ALA A 343 -93.31 16.33 145.11
CA ALA A 343 -92.81 16.22 146.48
C ALA A 343 -92.81 17.57 147.24
N ALA A 344 -92.79 18.70 146.55
CA ALA A 344 -93.03 20.03 147.12
C ALA A 344 -94.53 20.26 147.37
N ALA A 345 -95.40 19.88 146.44
CA ALA A 345 -96.84 19.92 146.61
C ALA A 345 -97.33 18.98 147.72
N GLN A 346 -96.74 17.78 147.83
CA GLN A 346 -97.00 16.86 148.94
C GLN A 346 -96.57 17.48 150.28
N ARG A 347 -95.33 18.00 150.40
CA ARG A 347 -94.89 18.66 151.64
C ARG A 347 -95.69 19.91 151.97
N ALA A 348 -96.13 20.67 150.97
CA ALA A 348 -97.04 21.80 151.17
C ALA A 348 -98.43 21.34 151.65
N ALA A 349 -98.96 20.22 151.13
CA ALA A 349 -100.22 19.63 151.59
C ALA A 349 -100.11 19.01 152.99
N GLU A 350 -98.98 18.39 153.32
CA GLU A 350 -98.63 17.91 154.66
C GLU A 350 -98.60 19.08 155.65
N GLN A 351 -97.89 20.16 155.32
CA GLN A 351 -97.86 21.41 156.11
C GLN A 351 -99.25 22.07 156.20
N PHE A 352 -100.07 22.02 155.15
CA PHE A 352 -101.46 22.51 155.21
C PHE A 352 -102.30 21.67 156.19
N ALA A 353 -102.20 20.34 156.13
CA ALA A 353 -102.88 19.41 157.02
C ALA A 353 -102.34 19.42 158.46
N GLU A 354 -101.11 19.89 158.66
CA GLU A 354 -100.53 20.19 159.99
C GLU A 354 -101.05 21.52 160.53
N SER A 355 -101.09 22.58 159.70
CA SER A 355 -101.67 23.86 160.10
C SER A 355 -103.18 23.79 160.37
N LEU A 356 -103.92 22.89 159.71
CA LEU A 356 -105.31 22.57 160.07
C LEU A 356 -105.40 21.88 161.44
N ARG A 357 -104.47 21.00 161.79
CA ARG A 357 -104.42 20.34 163.11
C ARG A 357 -104.14 21.34 164.23
N ASP A 358 -103.19 22.25 164.04
CA ASP A 358 -102.91 23.30 165.03
C ASP A 358 -104.06 24.32 165.18
N GLN A 359 -104.73 24.67 164.09
CA GLN A 359 -105.93 25.53 164.13
C GLN A 359 -107.10 24.88 164.89
N LEU A 360 -107.25 23.55 164.81
CA LEU A 360 -108.27 22.81 165.55
C LEU A 360 -107.95 22.67 167.06
N ALA A 361 -106.70 22.87 167.48
CA ALA A 361 -106.27 22.67 168.87
C ALA A 361 -106.60 23.83 169.82
N THR A 362 -107.02 25.00 169.33
CA THR A 362 -106.97 26.26 170.11
C THR A 362 -108.28 27.04 170.28
N ARG A 363 -109.46 26.52 169.88
CA ARG A 363 -110.74 27.22 170.10
C ARG A 363 -111.96 26.33 170.39
N SER A 364 -112.48 26.43 171.61
CA SER A 364 -113.89 26.15 171.98
C SER A 364 -114.76 27.34 171.53
N THR A 365 -116.02 27.26 171.07
CA THR A 365 -117.18 26.37 171.36
C THR A 365 -118.11 26.28 170.09
N PRO A 366 -119.14 25.39 170.03
CA PRO A 366 -119.89 25.00 168.80
C PRO A 366 -121.28 25.68 168.62
N PRO A 367 -122.19 25.33 167.66
CA PRO A 367 -122.16 24.55 166.38
C PRO A 367 -122.62 25.46 165.17
N PRO A 368 -123.47 25.14 164.14
CA PRO A 368 -123.97 23.89 163.50
C PRO A 368 -124.06 23.85 161.91
N ASP A 369 -124.54 22.71 161.37
CA ASP A 369 -125.38 22.41 160.15
C ASP A 369 -125.07 22.80 158.66
N ALA A 370 -125.51 21.89 157.75
CA ALA A 370 -125.85 21.99 156.30
C ALA A 370 -124.70 22.11 155.24
N GLU A 371 -124.47 21.14 154.33
CA GLU A 371 -125.07 20.86 152.97
C GLU A 371 -124.44 21.65 151.79
N GLU A 372 -124.45 21.27 150.50
CA GLU A 372 -124.31 19.97 149.76
C GLU A 372 -124.04 20.27 148.24
N LEU A 373 -123.90 19.24 147.37
CA LEU A 373 -124.11 19.23 145.88
C LEU A 373 -123.16 20.05 144.95
N THR A 374 -122.35 19.43 144.05
CA THR A 374 -122.55 19.11 142.59
C THR A 374 -122.68 20.31 141.61
N THR A 375 -122.40 20.28 140.29
CA THR A 375 -122.38 19.22 139.25
C THR A 375 -121.52 19.65 138.00
N ALA A 376 -121.25 18.74 137.05
CA ALA A 376 -120.62 18.98 135.71
C ALA A 376 -121.70 19.15 134.59
N PRO A 377 -121.48 19.06 133.23
CA PRO A 377 -120.27 18.93 132.36
C PRO A 377 -120.18 20.13 131.32
N PRO A 378 -120.25 20.10 129.94
CA PRO A 378 -120.01 19.09 128.88
C PRO A 378 -119.37 19.53 127.49
N THR A 379 -118.90 18.54 126.70
CA THR A 379 -118.99 18.34 125.20
C THR A 379 -118.24 19.14 124.09
N THR A 380 -117.46 18.38 123.27
CA THR A 380 -117.42 18.25 121.75
C THR A 380 -116.69 19.19 120.74
N GLY A 381 -115.95 18.55 119.78
CA GLY A 381 -115.79 18.95 118.35
C GLY A 381 -114.45 19.60 117.89
N THR A 382 -113.97 19.58 116.61
CA THR A 382 -114.25 18.76 115.39
C THR A 382 -113.22 19.00 114.23
N LYS A 383 -113.00 18.02 113.30
CA LYS A 383 -112.39 18.12 111.90
C LYS A 383 -110.86 18.43 111.81
N GLN A 384 -110.05 18.15 110.76
CA GLN A 384 -110.10 17.48 109.41
C GLN A 384 -108.65 16.96 109.05
N LYS A 385 -108.23 16.11 108.07
CA LYS A 385 -108.63 15.55 106.73
C LYS A 385 -108.37 16.46 105.47
N PRO A 386 -107.97 15.95 104.26
CA PRO A 386 -107.11 14.78 103.85
C PRO A 386 -106.31 14.91 102.47
N ARG A 387 -105.73 13.81 101.92
CA ARG A 387 -105.41 13.49 100.47
C ARG A 387 -104.21 14.19 99.78
N ASP A 388 -103.60 13.74 98.65
CA ASP A 388 -103.55 12.48 97.82
C ASP A 388 -102.38 12.55 96.78
N HIS A 389 -101.86 11.40 96.26
CA HIS A 389 -101.12 11.19 94.96
C HIS A 389 -99.80 12.01 94.66
N ASP A 390 -98.88 11.68 93.73
CA ASP A 390 -98.62 10.50 92.86
C ASP A 390 -97.13 10.38 92.42
N ASN A 391 -96.69 9.15 92.09
CA ASN A 391 -95.60 8.65 91.19
C ASN A 391 -94.23 9.37 90.89
N PRO A 392 -93.19 8.60 90.47
CA PRO A 392 -91.87 9.11 90.01
C PRO A 392 -91.83 9.41 88.49
N PRO A 393 -90.66 9.81 87.94
CA PRO A 393 -90.02 8.87 86.99
C PRO A 393 -88.49 8.72 87.11
N THR A 394 -87.99 7.72 86.40
CA THR A 394 -86.59 7.34 86.13
C THR A 394 -85.86 8.29 85.14
N PRO A 395 -84.52 8.15 84.96
CA PRO A 395 -83.71 9.11 84.21
C PRO A 395 -83.60 8.84 82.70
N ALA A 396 -83.23 9.88 81.94
CA ALA A 396 -82.43 9.82 80.71
C ALA A 396 -81.88 11.24 80.40
N GLY A 397 -80.67 11.33 79.84
CA GLY A 397 -79.98 12.59 79.53
C GLY A 397 -78.48 12.38 79.42
#